data_AF-K7YRU1-F1
#
_entry.id   AF-K7YRU1-F1
#
_cell.length_a   1.000
_cell.length_b   1.000
_cell.length_c   1.000
_cell.angle_alpha   90.00
_cell.angle_beta   90.00
_cell.angle_gamma   90.00
#
_symmetry.space_group_name_H-M   'P 1'
#
loop_
_entity.id
_entity.type
_entity.pdbx_description
1 polymer ?
#
loop_
_entity_poly.entity_id
_entity_poly.type
_entity_poly.pdbx_seq_one_letter_code
_entity_poly.pdbx_strand_id
1 'polypeptide(L)' 'MSSLIKKALKLESGSKQPQKDKVGKINNDQIKQIATTKLPDLNCLKVESAMSQVAGTAKSMGIDIA' A
#
# COMPACT_ATOMS: atom_id res chain seq x y z
N MET A 1 -2.89 4.23 -7.03
CA MET A 1 -2.71 3.26 -5.92
C MET A 1 -2.24 3.94 -4.64
N SER A 2 -1.24 4.83 -4.73
CA SER A 2 -0.72 5.64 -3.62
C SER A 2 -1.77 6.42 -2.82
N SER A 3 -2.81 6.97 -3.45
CA SER A 3 -3.86 7.74 -2.76
C SER A 3 -4.71 6.91 -1.78
N LEU A 4 -4.93 5.62 -2.07
CA LEU A 4 -5.69 4.73 -1.19
C LEU A 4 -4.87 4.35 0.04
N ILE A 5 -3.58 4.07 -0.15
CA ILE A 5 -2.64 3.78 0.94
C ILE A 5 -2.49 5.00 1.85
N LYS A 6 -2.35 6.19 1.27
CA LYS A 6 -2.32 7.47 2.01
C LYS A 6 -3.60 7.69 2.82
N LYS A 7 -4.78 7.45 2.25
CA LYS A 7 -6.06 7.55 2.97
C LYS A 7 -6.16 6.54 4.11
N ALA A 8 -5.75 5.28 3.89
CA ALA A 8 -5.79 4.24 4.90
C ALA A 8 -4.89 4.57 6.11
N LEU A 9 -3.77 5.26 5.87
CA LEU A 9 -2.82 5.67 6.91
C LEU A 9 -2.98 7.12 7.37
N LYS A 10 -3.96 7.86 6.82
CA LYS A 10 -4.15 9.30 7.04
C LYS A 10 -2.86 10.12 6.83
N LEU A 11 -2.07 9.75 5.82
CA LEU A 11 -0.84 10.43 5.44
C LEU A 11 -1.09 11.42 4.30
N GLU A 12 -0.59 12.64 4.43
CA GLU A 12 -0.64 13.63 3.34
C GLU A 12 0.41 13.33 2.26
N SER A 13 1.59 12.87 2.68
CA SER A 13 2.76 12.62 1.82
C SER A 13 3.44 11.29 2.13
N GLY A 14 4.12 10.72 1.12
CA GLY A 14 5.00 9.57 1.32
C GLY A 14 6.37 10.00 1.86
N SER A 15 7.21 9.03 2.21
CA SER A 15 8.57 9.29 2.68
C SER A 15 9.43 9.95 1.61
N LYS A 16 10.19 10.98 2.00
CA LYS A 16 11.26 11.56 1.16
C LYS A 16 12.45 10.62 1.03
N GLN A 17 12.67 9.74 2.01
CA GLN A 17 13.74 8.74 2.02
C GLN A 17 13.19 7.38 2.46
N PRO A 18 12.53 6.62 1.57
CA PRO A 18 11.83 5.37 1.91
C PRO A 18 12.66 4.31 2.63
N GLN A 19 13.98 4.29 2.40
CA GLN A 19 14.91 3.37 3.03
C GLN A 19 15.38 3.80 4.43
N LYS A 20 15.29 5.10 4.77
CA LYS A 20 15.76 5.66 6.04
C LYS A 20 14.60 6.06 6.95
N ASP A 21 13.61 6.75 6.41
CA ASP A 21 12.48 7.29 7.14
C ASP A 21 11.22 6.51 6.78
N LYS A 22 10.78 5.65 7.69
CA LYS A 22 9.47 5.02 7.54
C LYS A 22 8.38 5.93 8.08
N VAL A 23 7.46 6.33 7.22
CA VAL A 23 6.42 7.33 7.51
C VAL A 23 5.08 6.71 7.93
N GLY A 24 4.98 5.39 8.01
CA GLY A 24 3.78 4.72 8.47
C GLY A 24 3.92 3.21 8.52
N LYS A 25 2.91 2.55 9.08
CA LYS A 25 2.75 1.08 9.06
C LYS A 25 1.37 0.71 8.55
N ILE A 26 1.30 -0.24 7.62
CA ILE A 26 0.05 -0.78 7.10
C ILE A 26 -0.07 -2.26 7.47
N ASN A 27 -1.25 -2.67 7.91
CA ASN A 27 -1.51 -4.07 8.27
C ASN A 27 -1.91 -4.88 7.04
N ASN A 28 -1.67 -6.20 7.07
CA ASN A 28 -2.13 -7.12 6.02
C ASN A 28 -3.62 -7.03 5.71
N ASP A 29 -4.48 -6.78 6.71
CA ASP A 29 -5.92 -6.63 6.51
C ASP A 29 -6.26 -5.39 5.67
N GLN A 30 -5.57 -4.26 5.93
CA GLN A 30 -5.71 -3.04 5.14
C GLN A 30 -5.17 -3.21 3.73
N ILE A 31 -4.05 -3.92 3.56
CA ILE A 31 -3.52 -4.27 2.24
C ILE A 31 -4.57 -5.07 1.46
N LYS A 32 -5.19 -6.06 2.09
CA LYS A 32 -6.23 -6.90 1.48
C LYS A 32 -7.45 -6.07 1.08
N GLN A 33 -7.95 -5.20 1.97
CA GLN A 33 -9.06 -4.30 1.64
C GLN A 33 -8.75 -3.41 0.43
N ILE A 34 -7.59 -2.74 0.43
CA ILE A 34 -7.17 -1.87 -0.69
C ILE A 34 -7.01 -2.70 -1.97
N ALA A 35 -6.43 -3.89 -1.87
CA ALA A 35 -6.25 -4.79 -3.00
C ALA A 35 -7.59 -5.24 -3.58
N THR A 36 -8.57 -5.62 -2.75
CA THR A 36 -9.92 -6.00 -3.19
C THR A 36 -10.67 -4.82 -3.80
N THR A 37 -10.62 -3.64 -3.18
CA THR A 37 -11.27 -2.44 -3.71
C THR A 37 -10.67 -2.01 -5.04
N LYS A 38 -9.35 -2.16 -5.22
CA LYS A 38 -8.64 -1.78 -6.46
C LYS A 38 -8.52 -2.93 -7.46
N LEU A 39 -8.89 -4.16 -7.09
CA LEU A 39 -8.84 -5.33 -7.97
C LEU A 39 -9.50 -5.11 -9.34
N PRO A 40 -10.70 -4.51 -9.46
CA PRO A 40 -11.30 -4.26 -10.78
C PRO A 40 -10.52 -3.26 -11.63
N ASP A 41 -9.70 -2.39 -11.03
CA ASP A 41 -8.81 -1.47 -11.74
C ASP A 41 -7.42 -2.06 -12.04
N LEU A 42 -7.10 -3.21 -11.45
CA LEU A 42 -5.80 -3.85 -11.62
C LEU A 42 -5.89 -4.93 -12.68
N ASN A 43 -4.79 -5.10 -13.41
CA ASN A 43 -4.67 -6.16 -14.40
C ASN A 43 -4.40 -7.55 -13.78
N CYS A 44 -4.83 -7.76 -12.54
CA CYS A 44 -4.54 -8.98 -11.77
C CYS A 44 -5.82 -9.78 -11.55
N LEU A 45 -5.73 -11.08 -11.83
CA LEU A 45 -6.83 -12.02 -11.65
C LEU A 45 -6.94 -12.55 -10.20
N LYS A 46 -5.88 -12.39 -9.40
CA LYS A 46 -5.79 -12.92 -8.03
C LYS A 46 -5.61 -11.79 -7.02
N VAL A 47 -6.30 -11.91 -5.87
CA VAL A 47 -6.19 -10.99 -4.73
C VAL A 47 -4.75 -10.96 -4.19
N GLU A 48 -4.05 -12.09 -4.14
CA GLU A 48 -2.65 -12.16 -3.67
C GLU A 48 -1.71 -11.33 -4.54
N SER A 49 -1.90 -11.34 -5.87
CA SER A 49 -1.12 -10.52 -6.81
C SER A 49 -1.42 -9.03 -6.62
N ALA A 50 -2.69 -8.68 -6.37
CA ALA A 50 -3.07 -7.32 -6.02
C ALA A 50 -2.47 -6.89 -4.67
N MET A 51 -2.47 -7.76 -3.66
CA MET A 51 -1.84 -7.51 -2.35
C MET A 51 -0.33 -7.27 -2.50
N SER A 52 0.37 -8.08 -3.31
CA SER A 52 1.80 -7.87 -3.60
C SER A 52 2.10 -6.53 -4.26
N GLN A 53 1.22 -6.07 -5.18
CA GLN A 53 1.36 -4.74 -5.77
C GLN A 53 1.14 -3.61 -4.75
N VAL A 54 0.14 -3.73 -3.88
CA VAL A 54 -0.11 -2.77 -2.80
C VAL A 54 1.07 -2.74 -1.84
N ALA A 55 1.59 -3.91 -1.44
CA ALA A 55 2.75 -4.07 -0.59
C ALA A 55 4.01 -3.43 -1.19
N GLY A 56 4.30 -3.68 -2.47
CA GLY A 56 5.41 -3.06 -3.18
C GLY A 56 5.29 -1.53 -3.23
N THR A 57 4.08 -1.02 -3.49
CA THR A 57 3.79 0.42 -3.48
C THR A 57 4.01 1.01 -2.08
N ALA A 58 3.49 0.37 -1.03
CA ALA A 58 3.68 0.81 0.35
C ALA A 58 5.18 0.89 0.72
N LYS A 59 5.95 -0.16 0.38
CA LYS A 59 7.39 -0.21 0.61
C LYS A 59 8.13 0.93 -0.10
N SER A 60 7.79 1.21 -1.35
CA SER A 60 8.38 2.33 -2.11
C SER A 60 8.01 3.71 -1.55
N MET A 61 6.91 3.83 -0.81
CA MET A 61 6.53 5.06 -0.11
C MET A 61 7.14 5.18 1.29
N GLY A 62 7.96 4.21 1.72
CA GLY A 62 8.52 4.18 3.08
C GLY A 62 7.49 3.79 4.13
N ILE A 63 6.56 2.90 3.79
CA ILE A 63 5.60 2.35 4.75
C ILE A 63 6.01 0.92 5.10
N ASP A 64 6.03 0.61 6.39
CA ASP A 64 6.25 -0.74 6.86
C ASP A 64 4.99 -1.59 6.78
N ILE A 65 5.17 -2.90 6.59
CA ILE A 65 4.07 -3.85 6.55
C ILE A 65 4.13 -4.65 7.86
N ALA A 66 3.00 -4.68 8.58
CA ALA A 66 2.83 -5.42 9.83
C ALA A 66 1.86 -6.60 9.66
#